data_AF-A0A937G852-F1
#
_entry.id   AF-A0A937G852-F1
#
_cell.length_a   1.000
_cell.length_b   1.000
_cell.length_c   1.000
_cell.angle_alpha   90.00
_cell.angle_beta   90.00
_cell.angle_gamma   90.00
#
_symmetry.space_group_name_H-M   'P 1'
#
loop_
_entity.id
_entity.type
_entity.pdbx_description
1 polymer ?
#
loop_
_entity_poly.entity_id
_entity_poly.type
_entity_poly.pdbx_seq_one_letter_code
_entity_poly.pdbx_strand_id
1 'polypeptide(L)' 'MKSRIFIILFFFGCMLMTAQTGSLTGSVTDADSNESLPGVNVIVKNTTNGTNTDFNGNFSLSDVS' A
#
# COMPACT_ATOMS: atom_id res chain seq x y z
N MET A 1 2.52 42.98 8.97
CA MET A 1 1.61 42.48 7.91
C MET A 1 2.27 41.40 7.05
N LYS A 2 3.46 41.64 6.48
CA LYS A 2 4.21 40.69 5.64
C LYS A 2 4.45 39.32 6.30
N SER A 3 4.89 39.30 7.55
CA SER A 3 5.13 38.05 8.33
C SER A 3 3.85 37.25 8.61
N ARG A 4 2.68 37.89 8.72
CA ARG A 4 1.40 37.17 8.91
C ARG A 4 0.92 36.51 7.63
N ILE A 5 1.21 37.10 6.47
CA ILE A 5 0.95 36.49 5.16
C ILE A 5 1.72 35.18 4.99
N PHE A 6 3.00 35.14 5.40
CA PHE A 6 3.84 33.94 5.29
C PHE A 6 3.32 32.78 6.14
N ILE A 7 2.86 33.07 7.36
CA ILE A 7 2.29 32.05 8.25
C ILE A 7 1.00 31.47 7.65
N ILE A 8 0.12 32.32 7.09
CA ILE A 8 -1.11 31.86 6.45
C ILE A 8 -0.81 30.99 5.23
N LEU A 9 0.16 31.38 4.39
CA LEU A 9 0.59 30.58 3.25
C LEU A 9 1.16 29.22 3.67
N PHE A 10 1.93 29.18 4.76
CA PHE A 10 2.51 27.95 5.29
C PHE A 10 1.43 26.97 5.76
N PHE A 11 0.46 27.45 6.56
CA PHE A 11 -0.65 26.62 7.02
C PHE A 11 -1.55 26.13 5.88
N PHE A 12 -1.75 26.95 4.85
CA PHE A 12 -2.50 26.54 3.67
C PHE A 12 -1.76 25.45 2.87
N GLY A 13 -0.42 25.53 2.79
CA GLY A 13 0.41 24.51 2.15
C GLY A 13 0.37 23.15 2.85
N CYS A 14 0.30 23.12 4.19
CA CYS A 14 0.18 21.86 4.95
C CYS A 14 -1.10 21.08 4.64
N MET A 15 -2.19 21.75 4.25
CA MET A 15 -3.44 21.07 3.87
C MET A 15 -3.36 20.33 2.53
N LEU A 16 -2.32 20.59 1.74
CA LEU A 16 -2.11 19.97 0.42
C LEU A 16 -1.25 18.70 0.48
N MET A 17 -0.81 18.28 1.67
CA MET A 17 -0.02 17.06 1.83
C MET A 17 -0.90 15.83 1.66
N THR A 18 -0.55 14.97 0.69
CA THR A 18 -1.16 13.64 0.52
C THR A 18 -0.28 12.58 1.19
N ALA A 19 -0.90 11.52 1.72
CA ALA A 19 -0.16 10.32 2.12
C ALA A 19 0.18 9.51 0.87
N GLN A 20 1.44 9.09 0.72
CA GLN A 20 1.82 8.21 -0.39
C GLN A 20 1.37 6.79 -0.09
N THR A 21 0.57 6.23 -1.00
CA THR A 21 0.27 4.80 -1.04
C THR A 21 1.17 4.11 -2.06
N GLY A 22 1.72 2.96 -1.69
CA GLY A 22 2.50 2.08 -2.55
C GLY A 22 1.67 0.89 -3.03
N SER A 23 2.18 0.21 -4.07
CA SER A 23 1.70 -1.10 -4.50
C SER A 23 2.77 -2.15 -4.22
N LEU A 24 2.37 -3.26 -3.61
CA LEU A 24 3.20 -4.43 -3.36
C LEU A 24 2.72 -5.57 -4.26
N THR A 25 3.63 -6.12 -5.06
CA THR A 25 3.38 -7.29 -5.90
C THR A 25 4.30 -8.43 -5.52
N GLY A 26 3.88 -9.65 -5.79
CA GLY A 26 4.68 -10.83 -5.53
C GLY A 26 3.96 -12.11 -5.94
N SER A 27 4.55 -13.25 -5.61
CA SER A 27 3.96 -14.57 -5.80
C SER A 27 4.05 -15.38 -4.50
N VAL A 28 3.11 -16.31 -4.33
CA VAL A 28 3.07 -17.25 -3.21
C VAL A 28 3.29 -18.65 -3.74
N THR A 29 4.29 -19.33 -3.21
CA THR A 29 4.65 -20.70 -3.58
C THR A 29 4.72 -21.60 -2.36
N ASP A 30 4.49 -22.88 -2.56
CA ASP A 30 4.75 -23.91 -1.56
C ASP A 30 6.27 -24.03 -1.30
N ALA A 31 6.65 -24.23 -0.05
CA ALA A 31 8.05 -24.24 0.36
C ALA A 31 8.80 -25.52 -0.07
N ASP A 32 8.10 -26.64 -0.16
CA ASP A 32 8.69 -27.95 -0.45
C ASP A 32 8.67 -28.24 -1.96
N SER A 33 7.55 -27.94 -2.63
CA SER A 33 7.37 -28.22 -4.07
C SER A 33 7.71 -27.05 -4.99
N ASN A 34 7.84 -25.83 -4.46
CA ASN A 34 7.93 -24.59 -5.26
C ASN A 34 6.74 -24.37 -6.21
N GLU A 35 5.62 -25.04 -6.00
CA GLU A 35 4.41 -24.85 -6.81
C GLU A 35 3.69 -23.56 -6.39
N SER A 36 3.13 -22.84 -7.37
CA SER A 36 2.32 -21.65 -7.11
C SER A 36 1.04 -22.00 -6.35
N LEU A 37 0.68 -21.16 -5.37
CA LEU A 37 -0.51 -21.36 -4.54
C LEU A 37 -1.63 -20.36 -4.92
N PRO A 38 -2.64 -20.79 -5.70
CA PRO A 38 -3.78 -19.95 -6.06
C PRO A 38 -4.82 -19.84 -4.92
N GLY A 39 -5.51 -18.70 -4.86
CA GLY A 39 -6.61 -18.48 -3.91
C GLY A 39 -6.20 -18.23 -2.46
N VAL A 40 -4.92 -18.02 -2.17
CA VAL A 40 -4.41 -17.71 -0.82
C VAL A 40 -4.68 -16.25 -0.47
N ASN A 41 -5.07 -16.00 0.78
CA ASN A 41 -5.23 -14.64 1.32
C ASN A 41 -3.87 -14.06 1.75
N VAL A 42 -3.55 -12.87 1.24
CA VAL A 42 -2.38 -12.06 1.62
C VAL A 42 -2.87 -10.82 2.35
N ILE A 43 -2.53 -10.66 3.63
CA ILE A 43 -3.03 -9.58 4.49
C ILE A 43 -1.84 -8.84 5.12
N VAL A 44 -1.86 -7.51 5.09
CA VAL A 44 -0.84 -6.71 5.79
C VAL A 44 -1.14 -6.73 7.27
N LYS A 45 -0.15 -7.18 8.05
CA LYS A 45 -0.26 -7.33 9.50
C LYS A 45 -0.77 -6.05 10.15
N ASN A 46 -1.72 -6.20 11.08
CA ASN A 46 -2.37 -5.12 11.81
C ASN A 46 -3.18 -4.13 10.94
N THR A 47 -3.55 -4.53 9.72
CA THR A 47 -4.44 -3.75 8.85
C THR A 47 -5.60 -4.61 8.38
N THR A 48 -6.60 -3.98 7.76
CA THR A 48 -7.64 -4.67 7.00
C THR A 48 -7.33 -4.74 5.52
N ASN A 49 -6.13 -4.33 5.10
CA ASN A 49 -5.73 -4.33 3.71
C ASN A 49 -5.19 -5.72 3.33
N GLY A 50 -5.80 -6.31 2.31
CA GLY A 50 -5.46 -7.64 1.84
C GLY A 50 -5.95 -7.91 0.43
N THR A 51 -5.39 -8.94 -0.18
CA THR A 51 -5.69 -9.39 -1.54
C THR A 51 -5.59 -10.92 -1.61
N ASN A 52 -6.02 -11.50 -2.72
CA ASN A 52 -5.94 -12.93 -2.97
C ASN A 52 -5.01 -13.22 -4.13
N THR A 53 -4.34 -14.38 -4.09
CA THR A 53 -3.51 -14.82 -5.21
C THR A 53 -4.36 -15.29 -6.40
N ASP A 54 -3.89 -15.00 -7.61
CA ASP A 54 -4.49 -15.45 -8.87
C ASP A 54 -4.20 -16.94 -9.15
N PHE A 55 -4.62 -17.43 -10.34
CA PHE A 55 -4.38 -18.82 -10.76
C PHE A 55 -2.90 -19.22 -10.86
N ASN A 56 -2.01 -18.25 -11.00
CA ASN A 56 -0.57 -18.45 -11.09
C ASN A 56 0.14 -18.19 -9.74
N GLY A 57 -0.63 -17.97 -8.67
CA GLY A 57 -0.09 -17.66 -7.34
C GLY A 57 0.39 -16.21 -7.19
N ASN A 58 0.16 -15.33 -8.16
CA ASN A 58 0.59 -13.93 -8.09
C ASN A 58 -0.43 -13.09 -7.33
N PHE A 59 0.05 -12.07 -6.62
CA PHE A 59 -0.79 -11.08 -5.96
C PHE A 59 -0.35 -9.65 -6.29
N SER A 60 -1.32 -8.75 -6.25
CA SER A 60 -1.09 -7.31 -6.26
C SER A 60 -1.92 -6.69 -5.14
N LEU A 61 -1.23 -6.00 -4.23
CA LEU A 61 -1.82 -5.32 -3.10
C LEU A 61 -1.59 -3.82 -3.25
N SER A 62 -2.66 -3.10 -3.50
CA SER A 62 -2.67 -1.63 -3.58
C SER A 62 -2.83 -1.02 -2.18
N ASP A 63 -2.60 0.27 -2.07
CA ASP A 63 -2.91 1.05 -0.86
C ASP A 63 -2.15 0.59 0.40
N VAL A 64 -0.89 0.17 0.21
CA VAL A 64 0.02 -0.12 1.32
C VAL A 64 0.78 1.17 1.66
N SER A 65 0.66 1.62 2.91
CA SER A 65 1.31 2.83 3.44
C SER A 65 2.10 2.53 4.71
#